data_AF-A0A963EKQ0-F1
#
_entry.id   AF-A0A963EKQ0-F1
#
_cell.length_a   1.000
_cell.length_b   1.000
_cell.length_c   1.000
_cell.angle_alpha   90.00
_cell.angle_beta   90.00
_cell.angle_gamma   90.00
#
_symmetry.space_group_name_H-M   'P 1'
#
loop_
_entity.id
_entity.type
_entity.pdbx_description
1 polymer ?
#
loop_
_entity_poly.entity_id
_entity_poly.type
_entity_poly.pdbx_seq_one_letter_code
_entity_poly.pdbx_strand_id
1 'polypeptide(L)'
;MGELKDLRAQQEQLLSRAKELGNKLYLAGRGAVTKAESRSSALLDEYTTTGSQLLGDKAEGKPKALLASRGALEAAKGLLETAPEKRKELVEKFVAAGRKQRGEKAESTPELVLAGLGALVSAREEGEKFFNELVAAGEQRA
;
A
#
# COMPACT_ATOMS: atom_id res chain seq x y z
N MET A 1 -24.66 -36.15 -24.37
CA MET A 1 -25.54 -35.08 -23.82
C MET A 1 -25.11 -34.58 -22.43
N GLY A 2 -24.43 -35.38 -21.59
CA GLY A 2 -23.90 -34.93 -20.29
C GLY A 2 -22.74 -33.94 -20.41
N GLU A 3 -21.74 -34.25 -21.24
CA GLU A 3 -20.53 -33.43 -21.40
C GLU A 3 -20.80 -32.02 -21.96
N LEU A 4 -21.82 -31.85 -22.82
CA LEU A 4 -22.25 -30.55 -23.33
C LEU A 4 -22.96 -29.69 -22.26
N LYS A 5 -23.62 -30.31 -21.28
CA LYS A 5 -24.21 -29.60 -20.15
C LYS A 5 -23.12 -29.19 -19.15
N ASP A 6 -22.14 -30.05 -18.91
CA ASP A 6 -20.99 -29.75 -18.05
C ASP A 6 -20.11 -28.63 -18.63
N LEU A 7 -19.90 -28.61 -19.95
CA LEU A 7 -19.20 -27.52 -20.65
C LEU A 7 -19.94 -26.18 -20.53
N ARG A 8 -21.27 -26.17 -20.64
CA ARG A 8 -22.07 -24.94 -20.44
C ARG A 8 -22.02 -24.45 -18.99
N ALA A 9 -22.12 -25.35 -18.02
CA ALA A 9 -22.01 -25.01 -16.61
C ALA A 9 -20.63 -24.42 -16.27
N GLN A 10 -19.55 -24.99 -16.83
CA GLN A 10 -18.19 -24.43 -16.69
C GLN A 10 -18.06 -23.05 -17.35
N GLN A 11 -18.65 -22.85 -18.53
CA GLN A 11 -18.66 -21.55 -19.20
C GLN A 11 -19.41 -20.48 -18.40
N GLU A 12 -20.59 -20.80 -17.88
CA GLU A 12 -21.36 -19.87 -17.04
C GLU A 12 -20.62 -19.51 -15.75
N GLN A 13 -19.94 -20.48 -15.12
CA GLN A 13 -19.12 -20.25 -13.94
C GLN A 13 -17.88 -19.38 -14.23
N LEU A 14 -17.25 -19.54 -15.39
CA LEU A 14 -16.13 -18.69 -15.80
C LEU A 14 -16.61 -17.27 -16.10
N LEU A 15 -17.76 -17.12 -16.76
CA LEU A 15 -18.35 -15.82 -17.05
C LEU A 15 -18.80 -15.08 -15.78
N SER A 16 -19.37 -15.78 -14.80
CA SER A 16 -19.74 -15.16 -13.52
C SER A 16 -18.50 -14.68 -12.76
N ARG A 17 -17.46 -15.53 -12.67
CA ARG A 17 -16.18 -15.15 -12.05
C ARG A 17 -15.51 -13.97 -12.77
N ALA A 18 -15.54 -13.95 -14.10
CA ALA A 18 -14.98 -12.84 -14.88
C ALA A 18 -15.72 -11.53 -14.62
N LYS A 19 -17.06 -11.57 -14.52
CA LYS A 19 -17.88 -10.40 -14.17
C LYS A 19 -17.61 -9.92 -12.75
N GLU A 20 -17.55 -10.83 -11.78
CA GLU A 20 -17.22 -10.50 -10.39
C GLU A 20 -15.83 -9.88 -10.27
N LEU A 21 -14.84 -10.44 -10.97
CA LEU A 21 -13.48 -9.91 -10.99
C LEU A 21 -13.42 -8.54 -11.67
N GLY A 22 -14.15 -8.36 -12.78
CA GLY A 22 -14.30 -7.07 -13.46
C GLY A 22 -14.90 -5.99 -12.55
N ASN A 23 -15.95 -6.33 -11.80
CA ASN A 23 -16.56 -5.42 -10.83
C ASN A 23 -15.59 -5.06 -9.69
N LYS A 24 -14.86 -6.04 -9.14
CA LYS A 24 -13.84 -5.78 -8.10
C LYS A 24 -12.73 -4.88 -8.63
N LEU A 25 -12.24 -5.11 -9.85
CA LEU A 25 -11.22 -4.25 -10.47
C LEU A 25 -11.75 -2.83 -10.69
N TYR A 26 -13.00 -2.68 -11.14
CA TYR A 26 -13.63 -1.38 -11.31
C TYR A 26 -13.74 -0.61 -9.99
N LEU A 27 -14.22 -1.27 -8.92
CA LEU A 27 -14.31 -0.68 -7.59
C LEU A 27 -12.92 -0.33 -7.05
N ALA A 28 -11.94 -1.24 -7.16
CA ALA A 28 -10.57 -0.98 -6.76
C ALA A 28 -9.97 0.22 -7.50
N GLY A 29 -10.24 0.36 -8.81
CA GLY A 29 -9.82 1.50 -9.60
C GLY A 29 -10.39 2.83 -9.09
N ARG A 30 -11.70 2.87 -8.79
CA ARG A 30 -12.34 4.06 -8.19
C ARG A 30 -11.82 4.36 -6.79
N GLY A 31 -11.60 3.33 -5.98
CA GLY A 31 -11.00 3.48 -4.65
C GLY A 31 -9.58 4.01 -4.71
N ALA A 32 -8.78 3.59 -5.70
CA ALA A 32 -7.42 4.10 -5.89
C ALA A 32 -7.40 5.61 -6.17
N VAL A 33 -8.29 6.09 -7.04
CA VAL A 33 -8.47 7.53 -7.29
C VAL A 33 -8.85 8.26 -6.00
N THR A 34 -9.84 7.74 -5.26
CA THR A 34 -10.32 8.34 -4.01
C THR A 34 -9.23 8.40 -2.94
N LYS A 35 -8.45 7.34 -2.78
CA LYS A 35 -7.35 7.27 -1.82
C LYS A 35 -6.19 8.18 -2.24
N ALA A 36 -5.94 8.32 -3.54
CA ALA A 36 -4.94 9.25 -4.05
C ALA A 36 -5.35 10.72 -3.81
N GLU A 37 -6.61 11.08 -4.10
CA GLU A 37 -7.16 12.42 -3.86
C GLU A 37 -7.09 12.79 -2.38
N SER A 38 -7.63 11.93 -1.51
CA SER A 38 -7.65 12.16 -0.05
C SER A 38 -6.24 12.20 0.56
N ARG A 39 -5.33 11.34 0.12
CA ARG A 39 -3.94 11.35 0.59
C ARG A 39 -3.17 12.57 0.10
N SER A 40 -3.41 13.00 -1.14
CA SER A 40 -2.79 14.21 -1.69
C SER A 40 -3.21 15.46 -0.92
N SER A 41 -4.52 15.62 -0.66
CA SER A 41 -5.02 16.75 0.12
C SER A 41 -4.50 16.71 1.56
N ALA A 42 -4.54 15.56 2.22
CA ALA A 42 -4.05 15.41 3.58
C ALA A 42 -2.55 15.72 3.71
N LEU A 43 -1.72 15.23 2.78
CA LEU A 43 -0.29 15.52 2.76
C LEU A 43 0.00 17.01 2.53
N LEU A 44 -0.74 17.64 1.61
CA LEU A 44 -0.60 19.08 1.41
C LEU A 44 -0.94 19.86 2.68
N ASP A 45 -2.01 19.50 3.37
CA ASP A 45 -2.39 20.16 4.62
C ASP A 45 -1.36 19.92 5.73
N GLU A 46 -0.88 18.68 5.90
CA GLU A 46 0.16 18.31 6.86
C GLU A 46 1.46 19.09 6.61
N TYR A 47 1.92 19.16 5.37
CA TYR A 47 3.11 19.93 5.02
C TYR A 47 2.92 21.42 5.23
N THR A 48 1.72 21.95 5.01
CA THR A 48 1.45 23.37 5.26
C THR A 48 1.43 23.69 6.74
N THR A 49 0.86 22.83 7.57
CA THR A 49 0.88 22.98 9.03
C THR A 49 2.31 22.89 9.56
N THR A 50 3.07 21.89 9.12
CA THR A 50 4.48 21.71 9.50
C THR A 50 5.31 22.93 9.07
N GLY A 51 5.15 23.39 7.83
CA GLY A 51 5.83 24.58 7.32
C GLY A 51 5.45 25.87 8.04
N SER A 52 4.19 26.00 8.48
CA SER A 52 3.71 27.13 9.27
C SER A 52 4.33 27.13 10.66
N GLN A 53 4.35 25.97 11.34
CA GLN A 53 4.98 25.80 12.65
C GLN A 53 6.48 26.14 12.62
N LEU A 54 7.19 25.71 11.56
CA LEU A 54 8.62 25.99 11.39
C LEU A 54 8.92 27.48 11.13
N LEU A 55 7.95 28.22 10.59
CA LEU A 55 8.11 29.65 10.28
C LEU A 55 7.58 30.57 11.37
N GLY A 56 6.74 30.07 12.29
CA GLY A 56 6.18 30.83 13.40
C GLY A 56 5.52 32.12 12.92
N ASP A 57 5.85 33.25 13.54
CA ASP A 57 5.31 34.58 13.22
C ASP A 57 5.60 35.01 11.77
N LYS A 58 6.61 34.42 11.11
CA LYS A 58 6.93 34.70 9.70
C LYS A 58 6.08 33.89 8.72
N ALA A 59 5.13 33.08 9.19
CA ALA A 59 4.21 32.34 8.35
C ALA A 59 3.04 33.22 7.87
N GLU A 60 2.66 34.25 8.63
CA GLU A 60 1.57 35.15 8.26
C GLU A 60 1.88 35.88 6.94
N GLY A 61 0.93 35.82 6.00
CA GLY A 61 1.04 36.42 4.67
C GLY A 61 1.83 35.61 3.63
N LYS A 62 2.39 34.44 3.96
CA LYS A 62 3.07 33.59 2.98
C LYS A 62 2.12 32.66 2.22
N PRO A 63 2.38 32.40 0.93
CA PRO A 63 1.56 31.51 0.13
C PRO A 63 1.66 30.07 0.63
N LYS A 64 0.52 29.35 0.60
CA LYS A 64 0.38 27.95 1.03
C LYS A 64 1.43 27.03 0.38
N ALA A 65 1.80 27.29 -0.87
CA ALA A 65 2.83 26.52 -1.59
C ALA A 65 4.24 26.63 -0.96
N LEU A 66 4.61 27.80 -0.42
CA LEU A 66 5.91 27.98 0.25
C LEU A 66 5.95 27.30 1.63
N LEU A 67 4.81 27.28 2.33
CA LEU A 67 4.68 26.57 3.60
C LEU A 67 4.72 25.05 3.35
N ALA A 68 3.96 24.57 2.35
CA ALA A 68 3.97 23.17 1.92
C ALA A 68 5.37 22.70 1.51
N SER A 69 6.10 23.48 0.71
CA SER A 69 7.44 23.08 0.26
C SER A 69 8.45 23.02 1.41
N ARG A 70 8.33 23.91 2.40
CA ARG A 70 9.11 23.87 3.64
C ARG A 70 8.81 22.64 4.48
N GLY A 71 7.53 22.33 4.71
CA GLY A 71 7.13 21.12 5.45
C GLY A 71 7.56 19.83 4.74
N ALA A 72 7.44 19.78 3.41
CA ALA A 72 7.89 18.64 2.61
C ALA A 72 9.42 18.43 2.71
N LEU A 73 10.20 19.52 2.73
CA LEU A 73 11.65 19.45 2.89
C LEU A 73 12.05 18.91 4.28
N GLU A 74 11.32 19.30 5.33
CA GLU A 74 11.57 18.79 6.68
C GLU A 74 11.20 17.31 6.79
N ALA A 75 10.07 16.89 6.22
CA ALA A 75 9.70 15.49 6.14
C ALA A 75 10.74 14.66 5.38
N ALA A 76 11.31 15.20 4.29
CA ALA A 76 12.38 14.54 3.53
C ALA A 76 13.66 14.37 4.37
N LYS A 77 14.04 15.36 5.18
CA LYS A 77 15.18 15.23 6.10
C LYS A 77 14.95 14.16 7.16
N GLY A 78 13.78 14.19 7.82
CA GLY A 78 13.42 13.17 8.81
C GLY A 78 13.39 11.77 8.20
N LEU A 79 12.98 11.63 6.93
CA LEU A 79 13.09 10.37 6.20
C LEU A 79 14.53 9.95 5.94
N LEU A 80 15.44 10.87 5.59
CA LEU A 80 16.85 10.55 5.37
C LEU A 80 17.54 10.12 6.67
N GLU A 81 17.20 10.77 7.79
CA GLU A 81 17.74 10.44 9.11
C GLU A 81 17.21 9.08 9.61
N THR A 82 15.91 8.81 9.42
CA THR A 82 15.28 7.55 9.86
C THR A 82 15.38 6.40 8.86
N ALA A 83 15.77 6.67 7.61
CA ALA A 83 15.91 5.67 6.55
C ALA A 83 16.81 4.48 6.91
N PRO A 84 18.04 4.67 7.45
CA PRO A 84 18.90 3.53 7.77
C PRO A 84 18.28 2.62 8.84
N GLU A 85 17.62 3.17 9.85
CA GLU A 85 16.96 2.41 10.91
C GLU A 85 15.73 1.66 10.37
N LYS A 86 14.86 2.35 9.63
CA LYS A 86 13.68 1.74 9.01
C LYS A 86 14.04 0.63 8.03
N ARG A 87 15.15 0.77 7.30
CA ARG A 87 15.65 -0.31 6.42
C ARG A 87 16.05 -1.54 7.21
N LYS A 88 16.76 -1.37 8.33
CA LYS A 88 17.14 -2.50 9.20
C LYS A 88 15.90 -3.17 9.78
N GLU A 89 14.97 -2.39 10.31
CA GLU A 89 13.72 -2.91 10.88
C GLU A 89 12.89 -3.68 9.83
N LEU A 90 12.84 -3.18 8.59
CA LEU A 90 12.17 -3.87 7.48
C LEU A 90 12.83 -5.20 7.14
N VAL A 91 14.17 -5.23 7.06
CA VAL A 91 14.91 -6.47 6.80
C VAL A 91 14.68 -7.47 7.92
N GLU A 92 14.69 -7.06 9.19
CA GLU A 92 14.40 -7.92 10.33
C GLU A 92 12.97 -8.49 10.28
N LYS A 93 11.97 -7.66 9.94
CA LYS A 93 10.59 -8.11 9.72
C LYS A 93 10.50 -9.14 8.61
N PHE A 94 11.20 -8.95 7.50
CA PHE A 94 11.22 -9.92 6.41
C PHE A 94 11.95 -11.21 6.80
N VAL A 95 13.06 -11.14 7.54
CA VAL A 95 13.71 -12.34 8.05
C VAL A 95 12.77 -13.10 8.99
N ALA A 96 12.08 -12.41 9.89
CA ALA A 96 11.11 -13.04 10.80
C ALA A 96 9.94 -13.69 10.06
N ALA A 97 9.37 -13.00 9.06
CA ALA A 97 8.32 -13.54 8.20
C ALA A 97 8.82 -14.76 7.40
N GLY A 98 10.03 -14.69 6.86
CA GLY A 98 10.68 -15.80 6.15
C GLY A 98 10.93 -17.01 7.05
N ARG A 99 11.37 -16.79 8.31
CA ARG A 99 11.55 -17.86 9.30
C ARG A 99 10.22 -18.54 9.62
N LYS A 100 9.16 -17.75 9.84
CA LYS A 100 7.81 -18.28 10.07
C LYS A 100 7.32 -19.11 8.88
N GLN A 101 7.60 -18.70 7.66
CA GLN A 101 7.20 -19.41 6.44
C GLN A 101 8.01 -20.71 6.22
N ARG A 102 9.30 -20.72 6.56
CA ARG A 102 10.17 -21.90 6.37
C ARG A 102 10.11 -22.92 7.51
N GLY A 103 9.61 -22.54 8.68
CA GLY A 103 9.46 -23.43 9.83
C GLY A 103 10.79 -24.06 10.26
N GLU A 104 10.81 -25.38 10.42
CA GLU A 104 11.99 -26.15 10.89
C GLU A 104 13.21 -26.01 9.98
N LYS A 105 13.02 -25.69 8.69
CA LYS A 105 14.14 -25.50 7.75
C LYS A 105 14.78 -24.12 7.86
N ALA A 106 14.23 -23.21 8.67
CA ALA A 106 14.73 -21.84 8.82
C ALA A 106 16.19 -21.80 9.28
N GLU A 107 16.60 -22.69 10.20
CA GLU A 107 17.97 -22.72 10.76
C GLU A 107 19.05 -23.08 9.72
N SER A 108 18.70 -23.87 8.71
CA SER A 108 19.60 -24.23 7.60
C SER A 108 19.53 -23.26 6.41
N THR A 109 18.78 -22.17 6.55
CA THR A 109 18.56 -21.21 5.46
C THR A 109 19.48 -20.00 5.58
N PRO A 110 20.14 -19.58 4.50
CA PRO A 110 20.79 -18.29 4.46
C PRO A 110 19.78 -17.16 4.75
N GLU A 111 20.18 -16.22 5.59
CA GLU A 111 19.32 -15.11 6.03
C GLU A 111 18.77 -14.28 4.87
N LEU A 112 19.55 -14.08 3.80
CA LEU A 112 19.11 -13.41 2.57
C LEU A 112 17.93 -14.14 1.90
N VAL A 113 17.90 -15.46 1.93
CA VAL A 113 16.81 -16.26 1.35
C VAL A 113 15.57 -16.18 2.23
N LEU A 114 15.73 -16.12 3.56
CA LEU A 114 14.62 -15.86 4.48
C LEU A 114 14.06 -14.46 4.28
N ALA A 115 14.90 -13.43 4.20
CA ALA A 115 14.49 -12.06 3.92
C ALA A 115 13.76 -11.96 2.56
N GLY A 116 14.27 -12.60 1.51
CA GLY A 116 13.61 -12.64 0.21
C GLY A 116 12.24 -13.32 0.25
N LEU A 117 12.14 -14.47 0.92
CA LEU A 117 10.87 -15.19 1.09
C LEU A 117 9.87 -14.37 1.92
N GLY A 118 10.32 -13.77 3.03
CA GLY A 118 9.47 -12.93 3.86
C GLY A 118 9.01 -11.68 3.13
N ALA A 119 9.87 -11.02 2.36
CA ALA A 119 9.50 -9.87 1.54
C ALA A 119 8.40 -10.23 0.53
N LEU A 120 8.49 -11.40 -0.12
CA LEU A 120 7.45 -11.86 -1.05
C LEU A 120 6.12 -12.16 -0.35
N VAL A 121 6.16 -12.84 0.80
CA VAL A 121 4.96 -13.15 1.58
C VAL A 121 4.31 -11.87 2.10
N SER A 122 5.09 -10.97 2.68
CA SER A 122 4.60 -9.67 3.15
C SER A 122 4.04 -8.83 2.01
N ALA A 123 4.72 -8.77 0.84
CA ALA A 123 4.22 -8.05 -0.32
C ALA A 123 2.89 -8.63 -0.84
N ARG A 124 2.71 -9.95 -0.80
CA ARG A 124 1.44 -10.59 -1.17
C ARG A 124 0.34 -10.24 -0.17
N GLU A 125 0.59 -10.41 1.12
CA GLU A 125 -0.40 -10.13 2.17
C GLU A 125 -0.80 -8.66 2.19
N GLU A 126 0.17 -7.75 2.11
CA GLU A 126 -0.07 -6.31 2.03
C GLU A 126 -0.76 -5.93 0.72
N GLY A 127 -0.41 -6.57 -0.39
CA GLY A 127 -1.08 -6.37 -1.68
C GLY A 127 -2.55 -6.78 -1.66
N GLU A 128 -2.86 -7.93 -1.06
CA GLU A 128 -4.25 -8.40 -0.90
C GLU A 128 -5.05 -7.47 0.03
N LYS A 129 -4.48 -7.06 1.16
CA LYS A 129 -5.10 -6.07 2.07
C LYS A 129 -5.36 -4.75 1.37
N PHE A 130 -4.35 -4.23 0.67
CA PHE A 130 -4.44 -2.97 -0.05
C PHE A 130 -5.51 -3.05 -1.15
N PHE A 131 -5.55 -4.13 -1.93
CA PHE A 131 -6.58 -4.34 -2.95
C PHE A 131 -8.00 -4.33 -2.34
N ASN A 132 -8.21 -5.03 -1.23
CA ASN A 132 -9.51 -5.03 -0.54
C ASN A 132 -9.89 -3.65 0.01
N GLU A 133 -8.93 -2.90 0.56
CA GLU A 133 -9.15 -1.50 0.97
C GLU A 133 -9.55 -0.61 -0.20
N LEU A 134 -8.95 -0.81 -1.38
CA LEU A 134 -9.33 -0.08 -2.59
C LEU A 134 -10.75 -0.45 -3.03
N VAL A 135 -11.13 -1.73 -3.01
CA VAL A 135 -12.50 -2.14 -3.32
C VAL A 135 -13.48 -1.47 -2.36
N ALA A 136 -13.24 -1.53 -1.06
CA ALA A 136 -14.09 -0.92 -0.04
C ALA A 136 -14.20 0.60 -0.19
N ALA A 137 -13.09 1.30 -0.49
CA ALA A 137 -13.12 2.73 -0.77
C ALA A 137 -13.90 3.07 -2.05
N GLY A 138 -13.84 2.19 -3.06
CA GLY A 138 -14.64 2.30 -4.28
C GLY A 138 -16.13 2.11 -4.04
N GLU A 139 -16.50 1.19 -3.15
CA GLU A 139 -17.89 0.94 -2.73
C GLU A 139 -18.46 2.14 -1.96
N GLN A 140 -17.70 2.75 -1.05
CA GLN A 140 -18.14 3.94 -0.31
C GLN A 140 -18.42 5.16 -1.22
N ARG A 141 -17.86 5.18 -2.44
CA ARG A 141 -18.05 6.24 -3.43
C ARG A 141 -19.15 5.91 -4.46
N ALA A 142 -19.62 4.67 -4.52
CA ALA A 142 -20.65 4.22 -5.46
C ALA A 142 -22.05 4.51 -4.93
#